data_AF-A0AAD7R3Z5-F1
#
_entry.id   AF-A0AAD7R3Z5-F1
#
_cell.length_a   1.000
_cell.length_b   1.000
_cell.length_c   1.000
_cell.angle_alpha   90.00
_cell.angle_beta   90.00
_cell.angle_gamma   90.00
#
_symmetry.space_group_name_H-M   'P 1'
#
loop_
_entity.id
_entity.type
_entity.pdbx_description
1 polymer ?
#
loop_
_entity_poly.entity_id
_entity_poly.type
_entity_poly.pdbx_seq_one_letter_code
_entity_poly.pdbx_strand_id
1 'polypeptide(L)'
;MVSVFATKFDLNVDADTLSDYLKEKLGREVKCRKIETAQSRFSSFCVTAECNDVAEMYDPQLWPAGSFVRRFYEPRRPRGAVGGPSGPEGTPRPQETGLLPGGDTGVPVVSAGMAGMTASCPAVSDQD
;
A
#
# COMPACT_ATOMS: atom_id res chain seq x y z
N MET A 1 17.76 -11.36 -1.95
CA MET A 1 17.08 -10.29 -1.20
C MET A 1 15.61 -10.28 -1.58
N VAL A 2 14.74 -10.24 -0.59
CA VAL A 2 13.29 -10.31 -0.73
C VAL A 2 12.70 -9.02 -0.16
N SER A 3 11.72 -8.43 -0.87
CA SER A 3 11.09 -7.17 -0.47
C SER A 3 9.60 -7.35 -0.20
N VAL A 4 9.14 -6.90 0.96
CA VAL A 4 7.74 -6.90 1.37
C VAL A 4 7.28 -5.50 1.77
N PHE A 5 5.99 -5.26 1.60
CA PHE A 5 5.33 -4.03 2.02
C PHE A 5 4.62 -4.30 3.33
N ALA A 6 4.97 -3.55 4.36
CA ALA A 6 4.36 -3.63 5.68
C ALA A 6 3.60 -2.31 5.96
N THR A 7 2.38 -2.38 6.47
CA THR A 7 1.53 -1.20 6.77
C THR A 7 0.74 -1.41 8.06
N LYS A 8 -0.07 -0.41 8.43
CA LYS A 8 -0.75 -0.29 9.74
C LYS A 8 0.20 -0.10 10.93
N PHE A 9 1.38 0.47 10.70
CA PHE A 9 2.26 0.86 11.80
C PHE A 9 1.85 2.22 12.35
N ASP A 10 2.18 2.43 13.62
CA ASP A 10 2.07 3.72 14.27
C ASP A 10 2.94 4.79 13.58
N LEU A 11 2.50 6.05 13.66
CA LEU A 11 3.23 7.18 13.05
C LEU A 11 4.57 7.43 13.73
N ASN A 12 4.66 7.06 15.00
CA ASN A 12 5.85 7.18 15.86
C ASN A 12 6.89 6.08 15.61
N VAL A 13 6.57 5.05 14.82
CA VAL A 13 7.53 4.02 14.48
C VAL A 13 8.46 4.55 13.39
N ASP A 14 9.77 4.36 13.60
CA ASP A 14 10.81 4.67 12.64
C ASP A 14 11.32 3.41 11.95
N ALA A 15 11.93 3.62 10.77
CA ALA A 15 12.47 2.52 9.99
C ALA A 15 13.59 1.79 10.73
N ASP A 16 14.38 2.51 11.52
CA ASP A 16 15.51 1.98 12.28
C ASP A 16 15.03 0.99 13.37
N THR A 17 14.05 1.40 14.17
CA THR A 17 13.41 0.54 15.19
C THR A 17 12.80 -0.70 14.58
N LEU A 18 12.13 -0.58 13.43
CA LEU A 18 11.54 -1.73 12.74
C LEU A 18 12.62 -2.66 12.18
N SER A 19 13.72 -2.11 11.63
CA SER A 19 14.83 -2.94 11.14
C SER A 19 15.55 -3.67 12.25
N ASP A 20 15.77 -3.04 13.41
CA ASP A 20 16.44 -3.66 14.54
C ASP A 20 15.60 -4.83 15.09
N TYR A 21 14.31 -4.60 15.30
CA TYR A 21 13.36 -5.64 15.72
C TYR A 21 13.32 -6.83 14.75
N LEU A 22 13.25 -6.58 13.43
CA LEU A 22 13.22 -7.64 12.44
C LEU A 22 14.57 -8.37 12.31
N LYS A 23 15.68 -7.65 12.50
CA LYS A 23 17.03 -8.22 12.52
C LYS A 23 17.20 -9.16 13.70
N GLU A 24 16.68 -8.81 14.88
CA GLU A 24 16.68 -9.69 16.06
C GLU A 24 15.83 -10.96 15.83
N LYS A 25 14.65 -10.82 15.21
CA LYS A 25 13.75 -11.96 14.96
C LYS A 25 14.24 -12.90 13.86
N LEU A 26 14.76 -12.36 12.76
CA LEU A 26 15.24 -13.14 11.62
C LEU A 26 16.69 -13.60 11.77
N GLY A 27 17.48 -12.93 12.63
CA GLY A 27 18.92 -13.17 12.76
C GLY A 27 19.72 -12.81 11.51
N ARG A 28 19.20 -11.91 10.66
CA ARG A 28 19.75 -11.58 9.33
C ARG A 28 19.72 -10.08 9.07
N GLU A 29 20.45 -9.61 8.06
CA GLU A 29 20.40 -8.20 7.67
C GLU A 29 19.05 -7.84 7.05
N VAL A 30 18.41 -6.82 7.62
CA VAL A 30 17.12 -6.28 7.18
C VAL A 30 17.27 -4.79 6.94
N LYS A 31 16.79 -4.32 5.80
CA LYS A 31 16.73 -2.91 5.40
C LYS A 31 15.29 -2.45 5.39
N CYS A 32 14.96 -1.49 6.23
CA CYS A 32 13.63 -0.88 6.29
C CYS A 32 13.68 0.51 5.68
N ARG A 33 12.67 0.85 4.88
CA ARG A 33 12.47 2.19 4.32
C ARG A 33 11.05 2.63 4.61
N LYS A 34 10.90 3.74 5.36
CA LYS A 34 9.60 4.38 5.59
C LYS A 34 9.08 4.95 4.26
N ILE A 35 7.82 4.68 3.97
CA ILE A 35 7.11 5.20 2.81
C ILE A 35 6.21 6.33 3.32
N GLU A 36 6.67 7.55 3.12
CA GLU A 36 5.91 8.74 3.45
C GLU A 36 4.79 8.93 2.44
N THR A 37 3.55 8.76 2.89
CA THR A 37 2.37 8.94 2.04
C THR A 37 1.58 10.11 2.59
N ALA A 38 1.41 11.18 1.81
CA ALA A 38 0.89 12.48 2.25
C ALA A 38 -0.51 12.47 2.91
N GLN A 39 -1.27 11.39 2.79
CA GLN A 39 -2.63 11.27 3.33
C GLN A 39 -2.87 9.99 4.16
N SER A 40 -1.82 9.27 4.55
CA SER A 40 -2.00 8.01 5.26
C SER A 40 -2.11 8.22 6.77
N ARG A 41 -3.15 7.65 7.39
CA ARG A 41 -3.32 7.62 8.86
C ARG A 41 -2.36 6.66 9.56
N PHE A 42 -1.62 5.87 8.77
CA PHE A 42 -0.68 4.85 9.25
C PHE A 42 0.65 4.98 8.50
N SER A 43 1.74 4.65 9.20
CA SER A 43 3.04 4.48 8.56
C SER A 43 3.07 3.20 7.73
N SER A 44 3.70 3.29 6.56
CA SER A 44 3.99 2.13 5.72
C SER A 44 5.49 2.02 5.52
N PHE A 45 5.99 0.80 5.40
CA PHE A 45 7.41 0.49 5.28
C PHE A 45 7.63 -0.50 4.14
N CYS A 46 8.68 -0.28 3.37
CA CYS A 46 9.28 -1.29 2.51
C CYS A 46 10.37 -1.99 3.31
N VAL A 47 10.24 -3.29 3.50
CA VAL A 47 11.20 -4.11 4.24
C VAL A 47 11.87 -5.04 3.24
N THR A 48 13.18 -4.91 3.12
CA THR A 48 14.02 -5.76 2.28
C THR A 48 14.94 -6.57 3.17
N ALA A 49 14.81 -7.89 3.15
CA ALA A 49 15.65 -8.79 3.94
C ALA A 49 16.42 -9.77 3.06
N GLU A 50 17.55 -10.23 3.55
CA GLU A 50 18.22 -11.40 2.98
C GLU A 50 17.53 -12.67 3.48
N CYS A 51 16.50 -13.13 2.77
CA CYS A 51 15.84 -14.41 3.05
C CYS A 51 15.99 -15.38 1.88
N ASN A 52 16.13 -16.67 2.21
CA ASN A 52 16.08 -17.75 1.24
C ASN A 52 14.65 -17.97 0.76
N ASP A 53 13.67 -17.85 1.66
CA ASP A 53 12.26 -18.01 1.36
C ASP A 53 11.44 -16.80 1.82
N VAL A 54 10.50 -16.36 0.98
CA VAL A 54 9.63 -15.22 1.27
C VAL A 54 8.53 -15.59 2.28
N ALA A 55 8.19 -16.87 2.40
CA ALA A 55 7.20 -17.35 3.37
C ALA A 55 7.62 -17.01 4.81
N GLU A 56 8.92 -17.02 5.12
CA GLU A 56 9.45 -16.59 6.42
C GLU A 56 9.07 -15.13 6.75
N MET A 57 9.02 -14.25 5.74
CA MET A 57 8.62 -12.85 5.92
C MET A 57 7.11 -12.65 6.00
N TYR A 58 6.29 -13.63 5.62
CA TYR A 58 4.83 -13.56 5.74
C TYR A 58 4.32 -14.14 7.06
N ASP A 59 5.20 -14.69 7.90
CA ASP A 59 4.78 -15.27 9.16
C ASP A 59 4.22 -14.18 10.10
N PRO A 60 2.96 -14.28 10.54
CA PRO A 60 2.34 -13.24 11.36
C PRO A 60 2.94 -13.13 12.76
N GLN A 61 3.69 -14.13 13.26
CA GLN A 61 4.37 -14.05 14.55
C GLN A 61 5.65 -13.21 14.49
N LEU A 62 6.22 -13.03 13.29
CA LEU A 62 7.35 -12.15 13.08
C LEU A 62 6.98 -10.69 13.28
N TRP A 63 5.74 -10.31 12.94
CA TRP A 63 5.32 -8.92 12.87
C TRP A 63 4.57 -8.47 14.14
N PRO A 64 4.69 -7.20 14.53
CA PRO A 64 3.92 -6.70 15.66
C PRO A 64 2.42 -6.75 15.37
N ALA A 65 1.63 -7.02 16.41
CA ALA A 65 0.19 -7.23 16.30
C ALA A 65 -0.51 -6.09 15.55
N GLY A 66 -1.42 -6.43 14.64
CA GLY A 66 -2.17 -5.46 13.82
C GLY A 66 -1.44 -4.96 12.57
N SER A 67 -0.17 -5.34 12.37
CA SER A 67 0.58 -5.04 11.15
C SER A 67 0.06 -5.87 9.98
N PHE A 68 0.11 -5.28 8.79
CA PHE A 68 -0.32 -5.95 7.57
C PHE A 68 0.83 -6.03 6.57
N VAL A 69 1.15 -7.24 6.11
CA VAL A 69 2.30 -7.52 5.25
C VAL A 69 1.81 -8.10 3.93
N ARG A 70 2.26 -7.52 2.82
CA ARG A 70 1.94 -7.97 1.47
C ARG A 70 3.17 -7.91 0.59
N ARG A 71 3.13 -8.59 -0.55
CA ARG A 71 4.21 -8.53 -1.54
C ARG A 71 4.43 -7.09 -1.99
N PHE A 72 5.67 -6.61 -1.92
CA PHE A 72 6.01 -5.32 -2.52
C PHE A 72 6.06 -5.51 -4.04
N TYR A 73 5.03 -5.04 -4.74
CA TYR A 73 5.08 -4.93 -6.19
C TYR A 73 5.81 -3.65 -6.53
N GLU A 74 7.02 -3.78 -7.06
CA GLU A 74 7.70 -2.64 -7.67
C GLU A 74 6.79 -2.12 -8.81
N PRO A 75 6.46 -0.81 -8.84
CA PRO A 75 5.70 -0.26 -9.94
C PRO A 75 6.46 -0.57 -11.23
N ARG A 76 5.86 -1.37 -12.10
CA ARG A 76 6.43 -1.74 -13.40
C ARG A 76 6.76 -0.43 -14.12
N ARG A 77 8.06 -0.10 -14.23
CA ARG A 77 8.50 1.03 -15.05
C ARG A 77 7.85 0.83 -16.43
N PRO A 78 7.07 1.79 -16.96
CA PRO A 78 6.58 1.66 -18.32
C PRO A 78 7.82 1.50 -19.21
N ARG A 79 7.91 0.38 -19.94
CA ARG A 79 8.88 0.18 -21.02
C ARG A 79 8.52 1.21 -22.11
N GLY A 80 8.96 2.44 -21.95
CA GLY A 80 8.64 3.55 -22.85
C GLY A 80 9.71 4.63 -22.92
N ALA A 81 10.87 4.43 -22.30
CA ALA A 81 12.02 5.32 -22.42
C ALA A 81 13.23 4.57 -23.00
N VAL A 82 13.04 3.93 -24.16
CA VAL A 82 14.17 3.72 -25.07
C VAL A 82 14.31 5.02 -25.83
N GLY A 83 15.25 5.86 -25.40
CA GLY A 83 15.80 6.89 -26.25
C GLY A 83 16.52 6.24 -27.43
N GLY A 84 16.13 6.61 -28.64
CA GLY A 84 16.76 6.32 -29.93
C GLY A 84 16.23 7.32 -30.96
N PRO A 85 17.04 7.74 -31.94
CA PRO A 85 17.37 9.16 -32.15
C PRO A 85 16.44 9.91 -33.12
N SER A 86 16.43 11.23 -32.95
CA SER A 86 16.31 12.27 -33.99
C SER A 86 15.50 11.93 -35.25
N GLY A 87 14.25 12.38 -35.29
CA GLY A 87 13.53 12.65 -36.54
C GLY A 87 12.92 14.04 -36.45
N PRO A 88 13.27 15.01 -37.32
CA PRO A 88 12.60 16.28 -37.33
C PRO A 88 11.26 16.16 -38.06
N GLU A 89 10.29 16.94 -37.57
CA GLU A 89 9.28 17.61 -38.38
C GLU A 89 8.10 16.77 -38.92
N GLY A 90 6.89 17.27 -38.67
CA GLY A 90 5.75 16.94 -39.52
C GLY A 90 4.40 16.80 -38.84
N THR A 91 3.74 17.95 -38.65
CA THR A 91 2.28 18.14 -38.88
C THR A 91 1.28 17.82 -37.76
N PRO A 92 0.56 18.83 -37.24
CA PRO A 92 -0.71 18.64 -36.56
C PRO A 92 -1.94 18.83 -37.49
N ARG A 93 -2.99 18.03 -37.24
CA ARG A 93 -4.40 18.07 -37.74
C ARG A 93 -4.66 17.49 -39.15
N PRO A 94 -5.79 16.78 -39.35
CA PRO A 94 -7.18 17.33 -39.42
C PRO A 94 -8.16 16.64 -38.43
N GLN A 95 -9.07 17.34 -37.73
CA GLN A 95 -10.43 17.83 -38.09
C GLN A 95 -11.50 16.76 -38.39
N GLU A 96 -12.59 16.84 -37.62
CA GLU A 96 -13.97 16.34 -37.83
C GLU A 96 -14.20 14.83 -37.92
N THR A 97 -15.14 14.24 -37.19
CA THR A 97 -16.59 14.36 -37.46
C THR A 97 -17.38 13.68 -36.33
N GLY A 98 -18.54 14.22 -35.94
CA GLY A 98 -19.61 13.39 -35.33
C GLY A 98 -20.38 14.02 -34.17
N LEU A 99 -21.44 14.76 -34.50
CA LEU A 99 -22.57 15.09 -33.64
C LEU A 99 -23.11 13.84 -32.93
N LEU A 100 -23.57 13.96 -31.67
CA LEU A 100 -24.93 13.62 -31.23
C LEU A 100 -25.23 14.29 -29.87
N PRO A 101 -26.25 15.17 -29.76
CA PRO A 101 -26.90 15.52 -28.50
C PRO A 101 -28.17 14.67 -28.31
N GLY A 102 -28.29 14.03 -27.15
CA GLY A 102 -29.48 13.33 -26.67
C GLY A 102 -29.06 12.58 -25.40
N GLY A 103 -29.59 12.82 -24.21
CA GLY A 103 -30.97 13.15 -23.87
C GLY A 103 -31.52 11.93 -23.15
N ASP A 104 -31.40 11.89 -21.82
CA ASP A 104 -32.27 11.12 -20.91
C ASP A 104 -31.91 11.49 -19.47
N THR A 105 -32.74 12.29 -18.80
CA THR A 105 -33.74 11.86 -17.81
C THR A 105 -33.11 11.36 -16.51
N GLY A 106 -33.41 12.08 -15.43
CA GLY A 106 -32.77 11.90 -14.14
C GLY A 106 -33.25 10.71 -13.33
N VAL A 107 -32.48 10.43 -12.29
CA VAL A 107 -32.98 9.85 -11.03
C VAL A 107 -32.02 10.24 -9.90
N PRO A 108 -32.49 10.90 -8.82
CA PRO A 108 -31.72 11.03 -7.60
C PRO A 108 -31.82 9.72 -6.81
N VAL A 109 -30.70 9.01 -6.62
CA VAL A 109 -30.63 7.95 -5.62
C VAL A 109 -30.47 8.59 -4.25
N VAL A 110 -31.61 8.83 -3.59
CA VAL A 110 -31.66 8.88 -2.14
C VAL A 110 -31.59 7.44 -1.65
N SER A 111 -30.62 7.13 -0.80
CA SER A 111 -30.74 5.96 0.08
C SER A 111 -30.01 6.28 1.38
N ALA A 112 -30.84 6.69 2.33
CA ALA A 112 -30.55 6.69 3.75
C ALA A 112 -30.31 5.26 4.23
N GLY A 113 -29.38 5.11 5.17
CA GLY A 113 -29.08 3.84 5.82
C GLY A 113 -28.27 4.05 7.09
N MET A 114 -28.84 4.79 8.05
CA MET A 114 -28.35 4.83 9.42
C MET A 114 -29.01 3.68 10.21
N ALA A 115 -28.23 2.67 10.54
CA ALA A 115 -28.46 1.70 11.62
C ALA A 115 -27.15 0.93 11.78
N GLY A 116 -26.58 0.68 12.94
CA GLY A 116 -27.01 0.89 14.32
C GLY A 116 -26.03 0.11 15.21
N MET A 117 -26.23 0.27 16.51
CA MET A 117 -25.88 -0.69 17.56
C MET A 117 -24.40 -0.75 18.00
N THR A 118 -24.20 -0.06 19.11
CA THR A 118 -23.10 -0.21 20.06
C THR A 118 -23.08 -1.65 20.62
N ALA A 119 -21.96 -2.34 20.55
CA ALA A 119 -21.75 -3.55 21.33
C ALA A 119 -21.08 -3.16 22.66
N SER A 120 -21.83 -3.25 23.75
CA SER A 120 -21.31 -3.31 25.10
C SER A 120 -20.73 -4.70 25.35
N CYS A 121 -19.49 -4.76 25.84
CA CYS A 121 -18.94 -5.96 26.46
C CYS A 121 -18.70 -5.64 27.95
N PRO A 122 -19.34 -6.35 28.89
CA PRO A 122 -19.02 -6.25 30.31
C PRO A 122 -17.77 -7.05 30.67
N ALA A 123 -17.18 -6.62 31.77
CA ALA A 123 -15.99 -7.13 32.44
C ALA A 123 -16.05 -8.62 32.79
N VAL A 124 -14.86 -9.24 32.83
CA VAL A 124 -14.58 -10.34 33.76
C VAL A 124 -13.22 -10.09 34.40
N SER A 125 -13.26 -9.96 35.72
CA SER A 125 -12.12 -10.00 36.63
C SER A 125 -11.51 -11.39 36.64
N ASP A 126 -10.19 -11.48 36.75
CA ASP A 126 -9.56 -12.67 37.32
C ASP A 126 -8.38 -12.23 38.19
N GLN A 127 -8.52 -12.51 39.48
CA GLN A 127 -7.50 -12.40 40.52
C GLN A 127 -6.79 -13.75 40.60
N ASP A 128 -5.47 -13.73 40.62
CA ASP A 128 -4.65 -14.40 41.65
C ASP A 128 -3.31 -13.64 41.80
#